data_AF-A0A370G3E4-F1
#
_entry.id   AF-A0A370G3E4-F1
#
_cell.length_a   1.000
_cell.length_b   1.000
_cell.length_c   1.000
_cell.angle_alpha   90.00
_cell.angle_beta   90.00
_cell.angle_gamma   90.00
#
_symmetry.space_group_name_H-M   'P 1'
#
loop_
_entity.id
_entity.type
_entity.pdbx_description
1 polymer ?
#
loop_
_entity_poly.entity_id
_entity_poly.type
_entity_poly.pdbx_seq_one_letter_code
_entity_poly.pdbx_strand_id
1 'polypeptide(L)'
;MKNTRGFIAEERPDLIEEWHPFENKQNTPFNVRTGSDKIIFWSCKGCEYVWKTQAKSRAIKNTGCPKCHERYNVGFPELAIYFYVKQLFADAQLNAPIEKLGMYKSVDVFIPSLNLVIEYDGGHTHRERVEIDKEKSGFILDRGYRLIRVRDNGLPLLDIEGVQEYLYDRSSNKTVGKMIIHLLSMIQGQYIGLANGIERLKNKVNVDVDNIAILAQIPPIIEKDNLLDKCPEIEVVWDYDKNFPLRPEHFKQYSNFKAWFTCEQKHTTLAQIGSKAQGHGCKFCSGQVATEEYNLELLYPDISGEWDYNLNENTPDAYLPYSNQLVYWNCPMCKSTYDKMINGRTGNGEGCPYCAGKRVNDTNCLFTTHPQLTMEWNYTKNSNLTPKNVTKGSHEKVWWICEKNHSYQAFIYSRVEGRGCPKCYELFGRYKPKKAKRENSLVVKKPEIAKQWHPTKNGDISPNEVGAYAREEYWWICENGHEWQRSPNSRRSAKCKDCMKKSF
;
A
#
# COMPACT_ATOMS: atom_id res chain seq x y z
N MET A 1 53.31 -10.36 40.79
CA MET A 1 53.69 -8.93 40.67
C MET A 1 52.94 -8.15 41.75
N LYS A 2 53.63 -7.39 42.60
CA LYS A 2 52.96 -6.49 43.57
C LYS A 2 52.22 -5.42 42.75
N ASN A 3 50.91 -5.29 42.97
CA ASN A 3 50.06 -4.32 42.29
C ASN A 3 50.53 -2.90 42.65
N THR A 4 51.16 -2.21 41.70
CA THR A 4 51.70 -0.84 41.86
C THR A 4 50.65 0.26 41.68
N ARG A 5 49.38 -0.10 41.43
CA ARG A 5 48.32 0.87 41.17
C ARG A 5 47.70 1.45 42.45
N GLY A 6 47.20 2.68 42.35
CA GLY A 6 46.50 3.42 43.40
C GLY A 6 45.14 2.83 43.75
N PHE A 7 44.46 3.46 44.72
CA PHE A 7 43.12 3.06 45.12
C PHE A 7 42.08 3.47 44.09
N ILE A 8 40.92 2.78 44.06
CA ILE A 8 39.86 3.06 43.08
C ILE A 8 39.36 4.50 43.18
N ALA A 9 39.20 5.02 44.40
CA ALA A 9 38.79 6.40 44.60
C ALA A 9 39.75 7.45 44.01
N GLU A 10 41.04 7.11 43.90
CA GLU A 10 42.09 8.01 43.39
C GLU A 10 42.19 7.94 41.86
N GLU A 11 42.24 6.73 41.30
CA GLU A 11 42.46 6.53 39.86
C GLU A 11 41.15 6.54 39.03
N ARG A 12 40.02 6.21 39.66
CA ARG A 12 38.70 6.07 39.02
C ARG A 12 37.59 6.61 39.93
N PRO A 13 37.59 7.93 40.24
CA PRO A 13 36.58 8.54 41.10
C PRO A 13 35.16 8.40 40.54
N ASP A 14 35.02 8.28 39.21
CA ASP A 14 33.76 8.00 38.52
C ASP A 14 33.10 6.69 38.96
N LEU A 15 33.88 5.73 39.47
CA LEU A 15 33.38 4.42 39.91
C LEU A 15 32.92 4.40 41.38
N ILE A 16 33.13 5.49 42.14
CA ILE A 16 32.68 5.58 43.53
C ILE A 16 31.16 5.49 43.60
N GLU A 17 30.47 6.15 42.67
CA GLU A 17 29.01 6.15 42.60
C GLU A 17 28.42 4.79 42.18
N GLU A 18 29.22 3.95 41.50
CA GLU A 18 28.82 2.58 41.18
C GLU A 18 29.18 1.57 42.27
N TRP A 19 29.85 1.99 43.36
CA TRP A 19 30.21 1.09 44.44
C TRP A 19 28.98 0.75 45.27
N HIS A 20 28.62 -0.54 45.35
CA HIS A 20 27.43 -0.92 46.11
C HIS A 20 27.61 -0.58 47.60
N PRO A 21 26.65 0.14 48.23
CA PRO A 21 26.84 0.71 49.57
C PRO A 21 26.98 -0.33 50.69
N PHE A 22 26.28 -1.48 50.59
CA PHE A 22 26.19 -2.45 51.70
C PHE A 22 26.80 -3.84 51.45
N GLU A 23 26.89 -4.30 50.21
CA GLU A 23 27.30 -5.68 49.86
C GLU A 23 28.81 -5.93 49.95
N ASN A 24 29.63 -4.87 49.99
CA ASN A 24 31.09 -4.97 49.92
C ASN A 24 31.81 -5.20 51.25
N LYS A 25 31.08 -5.36 52.36
CA LYS A 25 31.62 -5.57 53.71
C LYS A 25 32.66 -4.49 54.06
N GLN A 26 33.90 -4.87 54.35
CA GLN A 26 35.00 -3.95 54.70
C GLN A 26 35.68 -3.31 53.46
N ASN A 27 35.34 -3.73 52.25
CA ASN A 27 35.96 -3.19 51.03
C ASN A 27 35.30 -1.86 50.64
N THR A 28 36.11 -0.82 50.52
CA THR A 28 35.69 0.53 50.11
C THR A 28 36.49 0.97 48.88
N PRO A 29 35.99 1.94 48.10
CA PRO A 29 36.75 2.54 46.99
C PRO A 29 38.11 3.08 47.42
N PHE A 30 38.25 3.47 48.69
CA PHE A 30 39.46 4.04 49.29
C PHE A 30 40.47 3.00 49.78
N ASN A 31 40.10 1.72 49.88
CA ASN A 31 41.00 0.66 50.37
C ASN A 31 41.20 -0.52 49.39
N VAL A 32 40.52 -0.50 48.24
CA VAL A 32 40.71 -1.46 47.15
C VAL A 32 41.48 -0.80 46.00
N ARG A 33 42.61 -1.41 45.61
CA ARG A 33 43.42 -0.97 44.47
C ARG A 33 42.77 -1.31 43.13
N THR A 34 42.93 -0.47 42.11
CA THR A 34 42.32 -0.68 40.77
C THR A 34 42.70 -2.03 40.16
N GLY A 35 43.94 -2.51 40.34
CA GLY A 35 44.41 -3.82 39.86
C GLY A 35 44.03 -5.03 40.71
N SER A 36 43.15 -4.91 41.70
CA SER A 36 42.84 -6.00 42.62
C SER A 36 41.97 -7.11 42.00
N ASP A 37 42.23 -8.35 42.42
CA ASP A 37 41.38 -9.52 42.13
C ASP A 37 40.17 -9.64 43.06
N LYS A 38 40.03 -8.75 44.05
CA LYS A 38 38.88 -8.72 44.95
C LYS A 38 37.58 -8.63 44.15
N ILE A 39 36.61 -9.47 44.52
CA ILE A 39 35.24 -9.41 43.98
C ILE A 39 34.49 -8.30 44.68
N ILE A 40 34.05 -7.32 43.90
CA ILE A 40 33.31 -6.15 44.36
C ILE A 40 31.91 -6.21 43.76
N PHE A 41 30.91 -5.91 44.59
CA PHE A 41 29.55 -5.63 44.18
C PHE A 41 29.45 -4.18 43.70
N TRP A 42 28.98 -4.03 42.48
CA TRP A 42 28.73 -2.76 41.82
C TRP A 42 27.23 -2.58 41.65
N SER A 43 26.74 -1.35 41.71
CA SER A 43 25.37 -0.97 41.39
C SER A 43 25.38 -0.01 40.22
N CYS A 44 24.58 -0.29 39.19
CA CYS A 44 24.64 0.49 37.96
C CYS A 44 23.95 1.82 38.19
N LYS A 45 24.63 2.94 37.96
CA LYS A 45 24.00 4.27 38.02
C LYS A 45 22.82 4.41 37.05
N GLY A 46 22.85 3.72 35.91
CA GLY A 46 21.83 3.82 34.87
C GLY A 46 20.60 2.95 35.10
N CYS A 47 20.78 1.70 35.58
CA CYS A 47 19.68 0.73 35.68
C CYS A 47 19.52 0.07 37.06
N GLU A 48 20.28 0.54 38.05
CA GLU A 48 20.32 0.06 39.44
C GLU A 48 20.70 -1.41 39.61
N TYR A 49 20.97 -2.12 38.52
CA TYR A 49 21.35 -3.53 38.56
C TYR A 49 22.60 -3.73 39.39
N VAL A 50 22.54 -4.69 40.29
CA VAL A 50 23.66 -5.07 41.15
C VAL A 50 24.37 -6.26 40.54
N TRP A 51 25.68 -6.15 40.31
CA TRP A 51 26.50 -7.25 39.82
C TRP A 51 27.82 -7.34 40.56
N LYS A 52 28.42 -8.52 40.56
CA LYS A 52 29.74 -8.74 41.14
C LYS A 52 30.77 -9.06 40.06
N THR A 53 31.92 -8.41 40.14
CA THR A 53 33.08 -8.71 39.27
C THR A 53 34.38 -8.34 39.98
N GLN A 54 35.52 -8.77 39.44
CA GLN A 54 36.82 -8.38 39.97
C GLN A 54 37.02 -6.86 39.84
N ALA A 55 37.60 -6.24 40.86
CA ALA A 55 37.90 -4.81 40.85
C ALA A 55 38.72 -4.40 39.61
N LYS A 56 39.71 -5.22 39.22
CA LYS A 56 40.50 -5.02 37.98
C LYS A 56 39.69 -5.10 36.69
N SER A 57 38.65 -5.92 36.65
CA SER A 57 37.78 -6.00 35.47
C SER A 57 36.98 -4.71 35.31
N ARG A 58 36.38 -4.19 36.39
CA ARG A 58 35.63 -2.93 36.33
C ARG A 58 36.52 -1.70 36.16
N ALA A 59 37.62 -1.60 36.91
CA ALA A 59 38.45 -0.39 36.98
C ALA A 59 39.50 -0.29 35.85
N ILE A 60 40.12 -1.41 35.44
CA ILE A 60 41.17 -1.42 34.40
C ILE A 60 40.59 -1.80 33.05
N LYS A 61 39.90 -2.94 32.97
CA LYS A 61 39.29 -3.38 31.69
C LYS A 61 38.04 -2.57 31.33
N ASN A 62 37.60 -1.69 32.22
CA ASN A 62 36.44 -0.83 32.06
C ASN A 62 35.16 -1.58 31.67
N THR A 63 34.99 -2.82 32.16
CA THR A 63 33.80 -3.62 31.88
C THR A 63 32.58 -2.95 32.50
N GLY A 64 31.58 -2.58 31.71
CA GLY A 64 30.37 -1.93 32.21
C GLY A 64 29.39 -2.86 32.92
N CYS A 65 28.21 -2.34 33.26
CA CYS A 65 27.12 -3.14 33.81
C CYS A 65 26.69 -4.22 32.79
N PRO A 66 26.68 -5.52 33.16
CA PRO A 66 26.33 -6.59 32.24
C PRO A 66 24.87 -6.54 31.78
N LYS A 67 23.92 -6.16 32.65
CA LYS A 67 22.51 -5.97 32.28
C LYS A 67 22.31 -4.83 31.26
N CYS A 68 23.04 -3.73 31.42
CA CYS A 68 23.11 -2.68 30.41
C CYS A 68 23.78 -3.13 29.11
N HIS A 69 24.69 -4.11 29.17
CA HIS A 69 25.34 -4.63 27.98
C HIS A 69 24.46 -5.62 27.20
N GLU A 70 23.56 -6.36 27.86
CA GLU A 70 22.58 -7.25 27.22
C GLU A 70 21.77 -6.54 26.13
N ARG A 71 21.51 -5.23 26.27
CA ARG A 71 20.81 -4.44 25.25
C ARG A 71 21.48 -4.37 23.88
N TYR A 72 22.80 -4.49 23.86
CA TYR A 72 23.56 -4.48 22.61
C TYR A 72 23.58 -5.85 21.94
N ASN A 73 23.10 -6.89 22.64
CA ASN A 73 23.11 -8.27 22.20
C ASN A 73 21.73 -8.77 21.77
N VAL A 74 20.65 -8.00 21.96
CA VAL A 74 19.29 -8.40 21.59
C VAL A 74 18.74 -7.45 20.54
N GLY A 75 18.38 -8.00 19.38
CA GLY A 75 17.71 -7.23 18.33
C GLY A 75 16.28 -6.84 18.70
N PHE A 76 15.79 -5.72 18.18
CA PHE A 76 14.38 -5.34 18.32
C PHE A 76 13.39 -6.46 17.91
N PRO A 77 13.61 -7.20 16.81
CA PRO A 77 12.72 -8.32 16.45
C PRO A 77 12.68 -9.43 17.50
N GLU A 78 13.79 -9.74 18.17
CA GLU A 78 13.84 -10.73 19.27
C GLU A 78 13.00 -10.25 20.46
N LEU A 79 13.14 -8.97 20.84
CA LEU A 79 12.31 -8.36 21.88
C LEU A 79 10.82 -8.39 21.51
N ALA A 80 10.48 -8.12 20.25
CA ALA A 80 9.11 -8.14 19.78
C ALA A 80 8.54 -9.57 19.83
N ILE A 81 9.29 -10.57 19.36
CA ILE A 81 8.90 -11.98 19.46
C ILE A 81 8.64 -12.34 20.91
N TYR A 82 9.60 -12.08 21.80
CA TYR A 82 9.48 -12.38 23.22
C TYR A 82 8.28 -11.68 23.85
N PHE A 83 8.07 -10.39 23.57
CA PHE A 83 6.95 -9.60 24.11
C PHE A 83 5.59 -10.25 23.83
N TYR A 84 5.31 -10.64 22.58
CA TYR A 84 4.02 -11.24 22.24
C TYR A 84 3.92 -12.71 22.69
N VAL A 85 5.01 -13.48 22.55
CA VAL A 85 5.04 -14.88 23.01
C VAL A 85 4.80 -14.97 24.52
N LYS A 86 5.40 -14.09 25.32
CA LYS A 86 5.27 -14.04 26.79
C LYS A 86 3.83 -13.80 27.25
N GLN A 87 2.99 -13.15 26.43
CA GLN A 87 1.56 -12.95 26.72
C GLN A 87 0.74 -14.25 26.61
N LEU A 88 1.22 -15.24 25.85
CA LEU A 88 0.61 -16.57 25.77
C LEU A 88 1.29 -17.57 26.72
N PHE A 89 2.61 -17.45 26.87
CA PHE A 89 3.43 -18.39 27.61
C PHE A 89 4.20 -17.65 28.70
N ALA A 90 3.62 -17.61 29.90
CA ALA A 90 4.21 -16.91 31.05
C ALA A 90 5.60 -17.44 31.44
N ASP A 91 5.93 -18.68 31.05
CA ASP A 91 7.22 -19.33 31.27
C ASP A 91 8.25 -19.06 30.16
N ALA A 92 7.91 -18.34 29.08
CA ALA A 92 8.86 -17.98 28.03
C ALA A 92 10.05 -17.17 28.58
N GLN A 93 11.24 -17.38 28.02
CA GLN A 93 12.49 -16.81 28.49
C GLN A 93 13.26 -16.19 27.32
N LEU A 94 13.78 -14.98 27.53
CA LEU A 94 14.64 -14.28 26.59
C LEU A 94 16.12 -14.61 26.91
N ASN A 95 16.95 -14.84 25.88
CA ASN A 95 18.37 -15.20 26.03
C ASN A 95 18.62 -16.38 26.98
N ALA A 96 17.81 -17.43 26.85
CA ALA A 96 17.86 -18.56 27.75
C ALA A 96 19.13 -19.40 27.51
N PRO A 97 19.92 -19.74 28.54
CA PRO A 97 21.01 -20.69 28.39
C PRO A 97 20.46 -22.12 28.26
N ILE A 98 20.96 -22.87 27.28
CA ILE A 98 20.74 -24.30 27.16
C ILE A 98 22.06 -25.05 27.40
N GLU A 99 22.04 -26.02 28.32
CA GLU A 99 23.22 -26.78 28.77
C GLU A 99 23.16 -28.26 28.33
N LYS A 100 24.33 -28.83 27.99
CA LYS A 100 24.57 -30.29 28.04
C LYS A 100 26.07 -30.55 28.18
N LEU A 101 26.48 -31.43 29.10
CA LEU A 101 27.88 -31.85 29.29
C LEU A 101 28.87 -30.68 29.54
N GLY A 102 28.46 -29.66 30.30
CA GLY A 102 29.30 -28.49 30.61
C GLY A 102 29.47 -27.48 29.46
N MET A 103 28.81 -27.71 28.32
CA MET A 103 28.72 -26.74 27.21
C MET A 103 27.43 -25.94 27.29
N TYR A 104 27.54 -24.62 27.17
CA TYR A 104 26.42 -23.68 27.22
C TYR A 104 26.29 -22.92 25.89
N LYS A 105 25.08 -22.82 25.36
CA LYS A 105 24.71 -21.86 24.29
C LYS A 105 23.49 -21.05 24.71
N SER A 106 23.45 -19.77 24.38
CA SER A 106 22.26 -18.92 24.56
C SER A 106 21.35 -19.03 23.34
N VAL A 107 20.04 -19.11 23.58
CA VAL A 107 19.00 -19.06 22.54
C VAL A 107 18.11 -17.84 22.73
N ASP A 108 17.59 -17.28 21.63
CA ASP A 108 16.95 -15.96 21.67
C ASP A 108 15.65 -16.00 22.46
N VAL A 109 14.75 -16.93 22.16
CA VAL A 109 13.53 -17.19 22.94
C VAL A 109 13.34 -18.68 23.18
N PHE A 110 13.14 -19.06 24.45
CA PHE A 110 12.83 -20.42 24.86
C PHE A 110 11.48 -20.48 25.56
N ILE A 111 10.63 -21.44 25.18
CA ILE A 111 9.32 -21.70 25.79
C ILE A 111 9.35 -23.11 26.41
N PRO A 112 9.65 -23.23 27.72
CA PRO A 112 9.78 -24.51 28.39
C PRO A 112 8.55 -25.42 28.24
N SER A 113 7.34 -24.88 28.39
CA SER A 113 6.08 -25.63 28.32
C SER A 113 5.83 -26.29 26.96
N LEU A 114 6.46 -25.78 25.91
CA LEU A 114 6.37 -26.31 24.55
C LEU A 114 7.64 -27.05 24.12
N ASN A 115 8.67 -27.07 24.96
CA ASN A 115 10.00 -27.51 24.58
C ASN A 115 10.49 -26.88 23.26
N LEU A 116 10.17 -25.60 23.07
CA LEU A 116 10.32 -24.88 21.80
C LEU A 116 11.34 -23.75 21.94
N VAL A 117 12.29 -23.73 21.02
CA VAL A 117 13.25 -22.64 20.82
C VAL A 117 12.86 -21.86 19.56
N ILE A 118 12.92 -20.53 19.66
CA ILE A 118 12.74 -19.61 18.53
C ILE A 118 14.03 -18.79 18.41
N GLU A 119 14.63 -18.83 17.23
CA GLU A 119 15.81 -18.05 16.87
C GLU A 119 15.44 -17.00 15.82
N TYR A 120 15.98 -15.80 15.96
CA TYR A 120 15.85 -14.73 14.97
C TYR A 120 17.21 -14.41 14.35
N ASP A 121 17.34 -14.69 13.06
CA ASP A 121 18.58 -14.52 12.33
C ASP A 121 18.56 -13.21 11.55
N GLY A 122 19.08 -12.15 12.16
CA GLY A 122 19.21 -10.84 11.51
C GLY A 122 20.24 -10.86 10.37
N GLY A 123 19.87 -10.30 9.21
CA GLY A 123 20.69 -10.39 7.99
C GLY A 123 22.08 -9.76 8.07
N HIS A 124 22.32 -8.80 8.97
CA HIS A 124 23.66 -8.24 9.20
C HIS A 124 24.55 -9.18 10.02
N THR A 125 23.99 -9.80 11.06
CA THR A 125 24.73 -10.63 12.02
C THR A 125 25.01 -12.03 11.48
N HIS A 126 24.10 -12.58 10.67
CA HIS A 126 24.15 -13.96 10.18
C HIS A 126 24.63 -14.10 8.72
N ARG A 127 24.96 -12.97 8.06
CA ARG A 127 25.57 -13.02 6.72
C ARG A 127 26.86 -13.84 6.78
N GLU A 128 27.01 -14.79 5.86
CA GLU A 128 28.19 -15.68 5.76
C GLU A 128 28.42 -16.57 7.00
N ARG A 129 27.39 -16.77 7.86
CA ARG A 129 27.48 -17.63 9.06
C ARG A 129 26.68 -18.92 8.98
N VAL A 130 26.35 -19.37 7.77
CA VAL A 130 25.49 -20.54 7.52
C VAL A 130 25.94 -21.78 8.31
N GLU A 131 27.23 -22.09 8.31
CA GLU A 131 27.74 -23.27 9.02
C GLU A 131 27.64 -23.12 10.55
N ILE A 132 27.84 -21.92 11.09
CA ILE A 132 27.68 -21.64 12.53
C ILE A 132 26.19 -21.76 12.92
N ASP A 133 25.28 -21.27 12.08
CA ASP A 133 23.84 -21.39 12.30
C ASP A 133 23.39 -22.86 12.26
N LYS A 134 23.95 -23.66 11.33
CA LYS A 134 23.73 -25.12 11.26
C LYS A 134 24.22 -25.81 12.52
N GLU A 135 25.44 -25.53 12.98
CA GLU A 135 25.98 -26.09 14.21
C GLU A 135 25.16 -25.71 15.46
N LYS A 136 24.66 -24.47 15.54
CA LYS A 136 23.77 -24.04 16.62
C LYS A 136 22.42 -24.77 16.55
N SER A 137 21.87 -24.94 15.34
CA SER A 137 20.61 -25.64 15.13
C SER A 137 20.71 -27.13 15.49
N GLY A 138 21.75 -27.81 15.02
CA GLY A 138 22.03 -29.20 15.40
C GLY A 138 22.20 -29.36 16.92
N PHE A 139 22.93 -28.45 17.56
CA PHE A 139 23.05 -28.42 19.02
C PHE A 139 21.68 -28.32 19.72
N ILE A 140 20.77 -27.50 19.23
CA ILE A 140 19.42 -27.37 19.79
C ILE A 140 18.60 -28.66 19.60
N LEU A 141 18.60 -29.21 18.38
CA LEU A 141 17.85 -30.44 18.04
C LEU A 141 18.36 -31.68 18.78
N ASP A 142 19.69 -31.85 18.93
CA ASP A 142 20.34 -32.96 19.67
C ASP A 142 19.99 -32.99 21.17
N ARG A 143 19.33 -31.93 21.66
CA ARG A 143 18.80 -31.80 23.03
C ARG A 143 17.30 -32.06 23.10
N GLY A 144 16.69 -32.45 21.98
CA GLY A 144 15.27 -32.75 21.87
C GLY A 144 14.37 -31.53 21.78
N TYR A 145 14.93 -30.32 21.69
CA TYR A 145 14.15 -29.10 21.53
C TYR A 145 13.59 -29.00 20.12
N ARG A 146 12.36 -28.51 20.01
CA ARG A 146 11.80 -28.08 18.72
C ARG A 146 12.40 -26.74 18.37
N LEU A 147 12.63 -26.49 17.07
CA LEU A 147 13.25 -25.25 16.61
C LEU A 147 12.43 -24.58 15.51
N ILE A 148 12.15 -23.30 15.72
CA ILE A 148 11.73 -22.37 14.66
C ILE A 148 12.85 -21.36 14.46
N ARG A 149 13.31 -21.16 13.22
CA ARG A 149 14.22 -20.07 12.85
C ARG A 149 13.48 -19.07 11.97
N VAL A 150 13.41 -17.82 12.42
CA VAL A 150 12.95 -16.69 11.62
C VAL A 150 14.19 -16.05 10.98
N ARG A 151 14.34 -16.18 9.66
CA ARG A 151 15.52 -15.71 8.93
C ARG A 151 15.19 -14.51 8.07
N ASP A 152 16.04 -13.49 8.08
CA ASP A 152 15.91 -12.34 7.19
C ASP A 152 16.01 -12.78 5.71
N ASN A 153 15.23 -12.19 4.81
CA ASN A 153 15.03 -12.64 3.42
C ASN A 153 16.33 -12.69 2.57
N GLY A 154 17.42 -12.07 3.03
CA GLY A 154 18.74 -12.14 2.41
C GLY A 154 19.62 -13.31 2.85
N LEU A 155 19.15 -14.16 3.76
CA LEU A 155 19.87 -15.33 4.25
C LEU A 155 19.39 -16.61 3.55
N PRO A 156 20.30 -17.55 3.25
CA PRO A 156 19.89 -18.85 2.73
C PRO A 156 19.15 -19.64 3.80
N LEU A 157 18.24 -20.51 3.35
CA LEU A 157 17.70 -21.59 4.17
C LEU A 157 18.84 -22.52 4.59
N LEU A 158 18.73 -23.06 5.80
CA LEU A 158 19.70 -24.02 6.32
C LEU A 158 19.41 -25.45 5.86
N ASP A 159 18.16 -25.75 5.52
CA ASP A 159 17.67 -27.05 5.02
C ASP A 159 18.04 -28.20 5.98
N ILE A 160 17.73 -28.00 7.26
CA ILE A 160 18.00 -28.96 8.33
C ILE A 160 16.69 -29.66 8.70
N GLU A 161 16.68 -30.99 8.66
CA GLU A 161 15.54 -31.79 9.09
C GLU A 161 15.14 -31.47 10.54
N GLY A 162 13.85 -31.23 10.76
CA GLY A 162 13.31 -30.88 12.09
C GLY A 162 13.36 -29.39 12.44
N VAL A 163 13.99 -28.54 11.62
CA VAL A 163 13.93 -27.08 11.75
C VAL A 163 12.80 -26.54 10.90
N GLN A 164 11.97 -25.66 11.48
CA GLN A 164 11.01 -24.88 10.71
C GLN A 164 11.58 -23.50 10.42
N GLU A 165 11.76 -23.19 9.14
CA GLU A 165 12.32 -21.92 8.71
C GLU A 165 11.23 -21.00 8.15
N TYR A 166 11.26 -19.73 8.55
CA TYR A 166 10.42 -18.68 8.00
C TYR A 166 11.29 -17.54 7.47
N LEU A 167 11.28 -17.34 6.15
CA LEU A 167 11.94 -16.21 5.52
C LEU A 167 11.07 -14.96 5.63
N TYR A 168 11.67 -13.91 6.16
CA TYR A 168 10.98 -12.67 6.51
C TYR A 168 11.73 -11.47 5.95
N ASP A 169 11.04 -10.57 5.25
CA ASP A 169 11.64 -9.32 4.74
C ASP A 169 11.42 -8.17 5.72
N ARG A 170 12.50 -7.72 6.37
CA ARG A 170 12.46 -6.63 7.34
C ARG A 170 12.57 -5.26 6.66
N SER A 171 11.46 -4.52 6.66
CA SER A 171 11.44 -3.11 6.22
C SER A 171 10.83 -2.13 7.23
N SER A 172 9.93 -2.57 8.11
CA SER A 172 9.23 -1.68 9.05
C SER A 172 8.67 -2.41 10.27
N ASN A 173 8.14 -1.68 11.24
CA ASN A 173 7.38 -2.27 12.35
C ASN A 173 6.16 -3.06 11.85
N LYS A 174 5.49 -2.62 10.76
CA LYS A 174 4.38 -3.36 10.14
C LYS A 174 4.82 -4.72 9.63
N THR A 175 6.02 -4.85 9.07
CA THR A 175 6.55 -6.16 8.64
C THR A 175 6.91 -7.03 9.85
N VAL A 176 7.46 -6.45 10.92
CA VAL A 176 7.73 -7.20 12.18
C VAL A 176 6.42 -7.76 12.75
N GLY A 177 5.33 -6.98 12.74
CA GLY A 177 4.02 -7.46 13.17
C GLY A 177 3.50 -8.64 12.33
N LYS A 178 3.65 -8.58 11.00
CA LYS A 178 3.30 -9.70 10.10
C LYS A 178 4.12 -10.95 10.41
N MET A 179 5.42 -10.81 10.67
CA MET A 179 6.27 -11.93 11.07
C MET A 179 5.77 -12.58 12.35
N ILE A 180 5.39 -11.79 13.35
CA ILE A 180 4.87 -12.31 14.62
C ILE A 180 3.55 -13.06 14.39
N ILE A 181 2.64 -12.52 13.58
CA ILE A 181 1.39 -13.21 13.21
C ILE A 181 1.67 -14.55 12.51
N HIS A 182 2.66 -14.60 11.61
CA HIS A 182 3.05 -15.84 10.95
C HIS A 182 3.67 -16.84 11.94
N LEU A 183 4.59 -16.39 12.79
CA LEU A 183 5.21 -17.20 13.85
C LEU A 183 4.15 -17.81 14.78
N LEU A 184 3.18 -17.00 15.22
CA LEU A 184 2.04 -17.48 16.01
C LEU A 184 1.22 -18.53 15.26
N SER A 185 1.06 -18.40 13.94
CA SER A 185 0.36 -19.41 13.11
C SER A 185 1.15 -20.73 13.02
N MET A 186 2.48 -20.66 12.94
CA MET A 186 3.35 -21.85 12.97
C MET A 186 3.23 -22.57 14.31
N ILE A 187 3.26 -21.83 15.42
CA ILE A 187 3.04 -22.40 16.76
C ILE A 187 1.63 -23.03 16.84
N GLN A 188 0.59 -22.36 16.36
CA GLN A 188 -0.77 -22.88 16.37
C GLN A 188 -0.91 -24.23 15.64
N GLY A 189 -0.33 -24.34 14.43
CA GLY A 189 -0.38 -25.58 13.64
C GLY A 189 0.25 -26.78 14.35
N GLN A 190 1.09 -26.54 15.35
CA GLN A 190 1.76 -27.56 16.13
C GLN A 190 1.07 -27.92 17.45
N TYR A 191 0.12 -27.08 17.91
CA TYR A 191 -0.50 -27.17 19.22
C TYR A 191 -1.99 -26.81 19.15
N ILE A 192 -2.82 -27.79 18.83
CA ILE A 192 -4.27 -27.63 18.56
C ILE A 192 -5.03 -26.92 19.69
N GLY A 193 -4.61 -27.08 20.95
CA GLY A 193 -5.24 -26.47 22.12
C GLY A 193 -5.08 -24.94 22.25
N LEU A 194 -4.28 -24.29 21.40
CA LEU A 194 -3.93 -22.87 21.53
C LEU A 194 -4.67 -21.94 20.55
N ALA A 195 -5.49 -22.50 19.65
CA ALA A 195 -6.09 -21.76 18.53
C ALA A 195 -6.81 -20.48 18.95
N ASN A 196 -7.66 -20.53 19.97
CA ASN A 196 -8.43 -19.37 20.42
C ASN A 196 -7.56 -18.25 21.02
N GLY A 197 -6.53 -18.61 21.80
CA GLY A 197 -5.62 -17.65 22.43
C GLY A 197 -4.74 -16.96 21.37
N ILE A 198 -4.23 -17.74 20.43
CA ILE A 198 -3.41 -17.25 19.33
C ILE A 198 -4.21 -16.31 18.42
N GLU A 199 -5.44 -16.67 18.04
CA GLU A 199 -6.26 -15.83 17.16
C GLU A 199 -6.61 -14.49 17.82
N ARG A 200 -6.92 -14.52 19.12
CA ARG A 200 -7.11 -13.28 19.90
C ARG A 200 -5.85 -12.41 19.93
N LEU A 201 -4.67 -13.01 20.06
CA LEU A 201 -3.42 -12.26 20.10
C LEU A 201 -3.07 -11.68 18.73
N LYS A 202 -3.24 -12.43 17.63
CA LYS A 202 -3.01 -11.94 16.26
C LYS A 202 -3.76 -10.65 15.98
N ASN A 203 -5.03 -10.58 16.39
CA ASN A 203 -5.87 -9.39 16.21
C ASN A 203 -5.41 -8.17 17.04
N LYS A 204 -4.54 -8.38 18.04
CA LYS A 204 -3.96 -7.32 18.89
C LYS A 204 -2.56 -6.91 18.48
N VAL A 205 -1.87 -7.65 17.61
CA VAL A 205 -0.48 -7.34 17.24
C VAL A 205 -0.41 -5.98 16.54
N ASN A 206 0.17 -4.99 17.22
CA ASN A 206 0.46 -3.67 16.66
C ASN A 206 1.81 -3.15 17.17
N VAL A 207 2.88 -3.55 16.47
CA VAL A 207 4.27 -3.26 16.88
C VAL A 207 4.58 -1.77 16.96
N ASP A 208 3.92 -0.91 16.17
CA ASP A 208 4.12 0.54 16.26
C ASP A 208 3.59 1.12 17.59
N VAL A 209 2.44 0.61 18.06
CA VAL A 209 1.84 0.99 19.34
C VAL A 209 2.60 0.36 20.50
N ASP A 210 2.96 -0.92 20.37
CA ASP A 210 3.63 -1.69 21.42
C ASP A 210 5.14 -1.41 21.52
N ASN A 211 5.71 -0.62 20.61
CA ASN A 211 7.15 -0.37 20.51
C ASN A 211 7.80 0.03 21.85
N ILE A 212 7.15 0.92 22.60
CA ILE A 212 7.65 1.37 23.91
C ILE A 212 7.65 0.22 24.91
N ALA A 213 6.55 -0.54 24.99
CA ALA A 213 6.44 -1.70 25.89
C ALA A 213 7.44 -2.80 25.51
N ILE A 214 7.69 -3.01 24.21
CA ILE A 214 8.68 -3.95 23.70
C ILE A 214 10.09 -3.54 24.13
N LEU A 215 10.45 -2.25 23.99
CA LEU A 215 11.77 -1.77 24.41
C LEU A 215 11.94 -1.69 25.93
N ALA A 216 10.85 -1.47 26.67
CA ALA A 216 10.85 -1.41 28.14
C ALA A 216 11.27 -2.74 28.80
N GLN A 217 11.33 -3.84 28.04
CA GLN A 217 11.86 -5.13 28.49
C GLN A 217 13.35 -5.05 28.84
N ILE A 218 14.05 -4.03 28.36
CA ILE A 218 15.45 -3.76 28.64
C ILE A 218 15.55 -2.42 29.40
N PRO A 219 16.43 -2.31 30.41
CA PRO A 219 16.62 -1.04 31.09
C PRO A 219 17.12 0.05 30.14
N PRO A 220 16.50 1.24 30.15
CA PRO A 220 16.99 2.34 29.36
C PRO A 220 18.32 2.87 29.89
N ILE A 221 19.10 3.53 29.03
CA ILE A 221 20.36 4.18 29.41
C ILE A 221 20.35 5.61 28.89
N ILE A 222 20.90 6.51 29.67
CA ILE A 222 21.12 7.90 29.29
C ILE A 222 22.14 7.95 28.13
N GLU A 223 21.72 8.56 27.03
CA GLU A 223 22.58 8.81 25.88
C GLU A 223 23.52 9.98 26.17
N LYS A 224 24.77 9.90 25.69
CA LYS A 224 25.67 11.08 25.68
C LYS A 224 25.11 12.11 24.71
N ASP A 225 25.15 13.42 24.97
CA ASP A 225 24.55 14.43 24.07
C ASP A 225 23.08 14.10 23.76
N ASN A 226 22.28 13.84 24.80
CA ASN A 226 20.91 13.35 24.65
C ASN A 226 19.93 14.44 24.20
N LEU A 227 18.71 14.03 23.89
CA LEU A 227 17.62 14.88 23.44
C LEU A 227 17.30 16.00 24.42
N LEU A 228 17.27 15.73 25.74
CA LEU A 228 16.97 16.76 26.74
C LEU A 228 18.05 17.83 26.77
N ASP A 229 19.33 17.43 26.70
CA ASP A 229 20.46 18.37 26.69
C ASP A 229 20.43 19.30 25.46
N LYS A 230 19.98 18.79 24.30
CA LYS A 230 19.99 19.54 23.02
C LYS A 230 18.68 20.26 22.72
N CYS A 231 17.57 19.78 23.28
CA CYS A 231 16.21 20.26 23.04
C CYS A 231 15.42 20.21 24.38
N PRO A 232 15.73 21.08 25.35
CA PRO A 232 15.10 21.06 26.67
C PRO A 232 13.58 21.26 26.63
N GLU A 233 13.07 22.01 25.66
CA GLU A 233 11.65 22.28 25.45
C GLU A 233 10.82 21.01 25.17
N ILE A 234 11.48 19.91 24.80
CA ILE A 234 10.82 18.62 24.60
C ILE A 234 10.14 18.12 25.88
N GLU A 235 10.67 18.50 27.05
CA GLU A 235 10.16 18.10 28.36
C GLU A 235 8.69 18.49 28.54
N VAL A 236 8.33 19.67 28.05
CA VAL A 236 6.98 20.25 28.16
C VAL A 236 5.95 19.42 27.40
N VAL A 237 6.36 18.81 26.29
CA VAL A 237 5.46 18.05 25.40
C VAL A 237 5.65 16.54 25.50
N TRP A 238 6.58 16.05 26.32
CA TRP A 238 6.84 14.62 26.49
C TRP A 238 5.74 13.97 27.33
N ASP A 239 5.12 12.89 26.82
CA ASP A 239 4.12 12.15 27.58
C ASP A 239 4.79 11.10 28.47
N TYR A 240 5.06 11.46 29.73
CA TYR A 240 5.81 10.59 30.66
C TYR A 240 5.11 9.29 30.99
N ASP A 241 3.77 9.29 31.06
CA ASP A 241 3.00 8.10 31.42
C ASP A 241 3.01 7.10 30.27
N LYS A 242 2.76 7.54 29.03
CA LYS A 242 2.73 6.66 27.86
C LYS A 242 4.12 6.24 27.39
N ASN A 243 5.15 7.04 27.69
CA ASN A 243 6.52 6.69 27.34
C ASN A 243 7.25 5.91 28.42
N PHE A 244 6.70 5.78 29.63
CA PHE A 244 7.35 5.09 30.73
C PHE A 244 7.82 3.69 30.33
N PRO A 245 9.07 3.28 30.63
CA PRO A 245 10.09 3.97 31.46
C PRO A 245 11.04 4.88 30.66
N LEU A 246 10.76 5.14 29.39
CA LEU A 246 11.60 5.92 28.50
C LEU A 246 11.41 7.43 28.75
N ARG A 247 12.54 8.14 28.86
CA ARG A 247 12.65 9.57 29.07
C ARG A 247 13.43 10.21 27.91
N PRO A 248 13.32 11.53 27.68
CA PRO A 248 14.08 12.22 26.64
C PRO A 248 15.58 11.89 26.65
N GLU A 249 16.19 11.77 27.83
CA GLU A 249 17.61 11.51 28.04
C GLU A 249 18.10 10.19 27.43
N HIS A 250 17.18 9.26 27.13
CA HIS A 250 17.51 7.97 26.52
C HIS A 250 17.64 8.02 24.99
N PHE A 251 17.46 9.18 24.38
CA PHE A 251 17.44 9.33 22.93
C PHE A 251 18.36 10.44 22.45
N LYS A 252 18.78 10.33 21.18
CA LYS A 252 19.43 11.41 20.44
C LYS A 252 18.39 12.32 19.81
N GLN A 253 18.73 13.61 19.63
CA GLN A 253 17.84 14.60 19.02
C GLN A 253 17.36 14.26 17.59
N TYR A 254 18.08 13.42 16.85
CA TYR A 254 17.76 13.01 15.47
C TYR A 254 17.18 11.58 15.41
N SER A 255 16.72 11.05 16.54
CA SER A 255 16.21 9.69 16.61
C SER A 255 14.96 9.52 15.74
N ASN A 256 14.96 8.48 14.90
CA ASN A 256 13.77 8.05 14.15
C ASN A 256 12.75 7.31 15.03
N PHE A 257 13.07 7.10 16.32
CA PHE A 257 12.17 6.49 17.29
C PHE A 257 10.89 7.31 17.45
N LYS A 258 9.74 6.64 17.54
CA LYS A 258 8.46 7.28 17.78
C LYS A 258 8.13 7.23 19.27
N ALA A 259 7.84 8.39 19.85
CA ALA A 259 7.41 8.56 21.23
C ALA A 259 6.06 9.29 21.29
N TRP A 260 5.37 9.17 22.40
CA TRP A 260 4.13 9.90 22.67
C TRP A 260 4.45 11.32 23.12
N PHE A 261 3.73 12.29 22.55
CA PHE A 261 3.83 13.70 22.90
C PHE A 261 2.45 14.25 23.14
N THR A 262 2.29 15.02 24.21
CA THR A 262 1.04 15.68 24.57
C THR A 262 1.24 17.19 24.52
N CYS A 263 0.47 17.88 23.67
CA CYS A 263 0.56 19.35 23.56
C CYS A 263 -0.24 20.04 24.66
N GLU A 264 -0.12 21.38 24.77
CA GLU A 264 -0.87 22.19 25.74
C GLU A 264 -2.39 22.05 25.63
N GLN A 265 -2.90 21.80 24.42
CA GLN A 265 -4.32 21.53 24.14
C GLN A 265 -4.70 20.06 24.44
N LYS A 266 -3.85 19.31 25.15
CA LYS A 266 -4.03 17.91 25.56
C LYS A 266 -4.19 16.88 24.44
N HIS A 267 -3.86 17.24 23.21
CA HIS A 267 -3.79 16.27 22.12
C HIS A 267 -2.54 15.41 22.28
N THR A 268 -2.73 14.09 22.42
CA THR A 268 -1.65 13.12 22.52
C THR A 268 -1.37 12.46 21.17
N THR A 269 -0.12 12.51 20.71
CA THR A 269 0.28 12.03 19.38
C THR A 269 1.53 11.16 19.45
N LEU A 270 1.53 10.05 18.70
CA LEU A 270 2.74 9.26 18.47
C LEU A 270 3.52 9.86 17.30
N ALA A 271 4.71 10.40 17.55
CA ALA A 271 5.52 11.10 16.55
C ALA A 271 7.00 10.73 16.64
N GLN A 272 7.76 10.93 15.56
CA GLN A 272 9.20 10.72 15.60
C GLN A 272 9.89 11.80 16.45
N ILE A 273 10.81 11.38 17.33
CA ILE A 273 11.60 12.26 18.19
C ILE A 273 12.32 13.32 17.36
N GLY A 274 13.00 12.92 16.28
CA GLY A 274 13.74 13.84 15.42
C GLY A 274 12.87 14.93 14.79
N SER A 275 11.63 14.59 14.43
CA SER A 275 10.67 15.58 13.91
C SER A 275 10.24 16.57 14.99
N LYS A 276 9.98 16.09 16.22
CA LYS A 276 9.64 16.97 17.35
C LYS A 276 10.78 17.89 17.77
N ALA A 277 12.01 17.36 17.82
CA ALA A 277 13.20 18.15 18.13
C ALA A 277 13.50 19.25 17.09
N GLN A 278 13.00 19.10 15.85
CA GLN A 278 13.05 20.14 14.81
C GLN A 278 11.97 21.22 14.97
N GLY A 279 11.13 21.14 16.00
CA GLY A 279 10.05 22.11 16.26
C GLY A 279 8.73 21.80 15.55
N HIS A 280 8.55 20.60 14.97
CA HIS A 280 7.26 20.25 14.38
C HIS A 280 6.17 20.11 15.46
N GLY A 281 5.20 21.04 15.44
CA GLY A 281 4.13 21.15 16.42
C GLY A 281 3.11 20.00 16.42
N CYS A 282 2.01 20.20 17.15
CA CYS A 282 0.93 19.23 17.23
C CYS A 282 0.11 19.21 15.94
N LYS A 283 -0.06 18.01 15.34
CA LYS A 283 -0.81 17.83 14.09
C LYS A 283 -2.32 18.09 14.23
N PHE A 284 -2.87 17.92 15.43
CA PHE A 284 -4.26 18.29 15.73
C PHE A 284 -4.43 19.81 15.69
N CYS A 285 -3.56 20.54 16.41
CA CYS A 285 -3.60 22.00 16.44
C CYS A 285 -3.35 22.65 15.07
N SER A 286 -2.58 21.99 14.19
CA SER A 286 -2.34 22.47 12.83
C SER A 286 -3.39 22.01 11.80
N GLY A 287 -4.47 21.34 12.22
CA GLY A 287 -5.54 20.89 11.33
C GLY A 287 -5.11 19.77 10.36
N GLN A 288 -4.08 19.01 10.72
CA GLN A 288 -3.52 17.93 9.91
C GLN A 288 -4.04 16.53 10.31
N VAL A 289 -4.92 16.44 11.30
CA VAL A 289 -5.57 15.21 11.75
C VAL A 289 -7.08 15.45 11.84
N ALA A 290 -7.86 14.43 11.48
CA ALA A 290 -9.30 14.47 11.65
C ALA A 290 -9.68 14.54 13.13
N THR A 291 -10.75 15.25 13.43
CA THR A 291 -11.29 15.39 14.79
C THR A 291 -12.79 15.12 14.78
N GLU A 292 -13.39 14.90 15.95
CA GLU A 292 -14.84 14.70 16.07
C GLU A 292 -15.64 15.89 15.50
N GLU A 293 -15.07 17.10 15.53
CA GLU A 293 -15.67 18.33 15.02
C GLU A 293 -15.29 18.64 13.56
N TYR A 294 -14.28 17.97 13.02
CA TYR A 294 -13.76 18.22 11.68
C TYR A 294 -13.19 16.94 11.06
N ASN A 295 -14.05 16.20 10.38
CA ASN A 295 -13.72 14.96 9.68
C ASN A 295 -14.59 14.79 8.43
N LEU A 296 -14.21 13.84 7.58
CA LEU A 296 -14.88 13.55 6.31
C LEU A 296 -16.35 13.13 6.50
N GLU A 297 -16.66 12.32 7.52
CA GLU A 297 -18.02 11.84 7.77
C GLU A 297 -18.97 12.98 8.12
N LEU A 298 -18.55 13.84 9.05
CA LEU A 298 -19.31 14.97 9.52
C LEU A 298 -19.58 15.99 8.41
N LEU A 299 -18.56 16.34 7.62
CA LEU A 299 -18.68 17.42 6.62
C LEU A 299 -19.21 16.94 5.26
N TYR A 300 -19.06 15.66 4.94
CA TYR A 300 -19.49 15.09 3.67
C TYR A 300 -20.21 13.74 3.87
N PRO A 301 -21.39 13.73 4.52
CA PRO A 301 -22.11 12.51 4.85
C PRO A 301 -22.53 11.72 3.59
N ASP A 302 -22.96 12.39 2.52
CA ASP A 302 -23.35 11.72 1.27
C ASP A 302 -22.17 11.01 0.60
N ILE A 303 -20.99 11.63 0.59
CA ILE A 303 -19.77 11.03 0.04
C ILE A 303 -19.30 9.88 0.92
N SER A 304 -19.40 10.05 2.24
CA SER A 304 -19.07 9.02 3.23
C SER A 304 -20.02 7.81 3.14
N GLY A 305 -21.26 8.01 2.72
CA GLY A 305 -22.20 6.94 2.39
C GLY A 305 -21.75 6.05 1.22
N GLU A 306 -20.78 6.50 0.43
CA GLU A 306 -20.15 5.71 -0.64
C GLU A 306 -18.87 5.01 -0.19
N TRP A 307 -18.53 4.98 1.09
CA TRP A 307 -17.30 4.34 1.57
C TRP A 307 -17.32 2.82 1.40
N ASP A 308 -16.17 2.23 1.06
CA ASP A 308 -15.99 0.78 1.12
C ASP A 308 -15.35 0.34 2.44
N TYR A 309 -16.17 -0.18 3.36
CA TYR A 309 -15.73 -0.62 4.68
C TYR A 309 -14.91 -1.92 4.68
N ASN A 310 -14.90 -2.69 3.58
CA ASN A 310 -14.15 -3.93 3.49
C ASN A 310 -12.73 -3.72 2.96
N LEU A 311 -12.55 -2.76 2.05
CA LEU A 311 -11.27 -2.47 1.41
C LEU A 311 -10.48 -1.35 2.09
N ASN A 312 -11.13 -0.51 2.91
CA ASN A 312 -10.46 0.56 3.64
C ASN A 312 -10.12 0.14 5.07
N GLU A 313 -8.93 0.53 5.54
CA GLU A 313 -8.44 0.19 6.89
C GLU A 313 -9.23 0.90 8.02
N ASN A 314 -9.74 2.12 7.78
CA ASN A 314 -10.49 2.91 8.77
C ASN A 314 -11.81 3.43 8.19
N THR A 315 -12.65 3.97 9.08
CA THR A 315 -13.92 4.64 8.79
C THR A 315 -13.70 6.10 8.33
N PRO A 316 -14.69 6.73 7.66
CA PRO A 316 -14.54 8.08 7.13
C PRO A 316 -14.18 9.14 8.19
N ASP A 317 -14.69 9.03 9.42
CA ASP A 317 -14.38 9.95 10.52
C ASP A 317 -12.88 10.01 10.90
N ALA A 318 -12.11 8.98 10.56
CA ALA A 318 -10.66 8.98 10.77
C ALA A 318 -9.89 9.87 9.77
N TYR A 319 -10.56 10.43 8.75
CA TYR A 319 -9.92 11.16 7.66
C TYR A 319 -10.33 12.63 7.58
N LEU A 320 -9.36 13.47 7.22
CA LEU A 320 -9.63 14.86 6.87
C LEU A 320 -10.40 14.96 5.54
N PRO A 321 -11.37 15.90 5.42
CA PRO A 321 -12.20 16.06 4.24
C PRO A 321 -11.44 16.32 2.94
N TYR A 322 -10.22 16.88 2.97
CA TYR A 322 -9.41 17.19 1.78
C TYR A 322 -8.09 16.42 1.76
N SER A 323 -8.06 15.23 2.36
CA SER A 323 -6.87 14.39 2.38
C SER A 323 -6.47 13.90 0.97
N ASN A 324 -5.16 13.77 0.72
CA ASN A 324 -4.61 13.09 -0.45
C ASN A 324 -4.64 11.55 -0.30
N GLN A 325 -5.27 11.01 0.75
CA GLN A 325 -5.35 9.58 0.97
C GLN A 325 -6.16 8.92 -0.14
N LEU A 326 -5.56 7.91 -0.78
CA LEU A 326 -6.23 7.02 -1.73
C LEU A 326 -7.03 5.97 -0.96
N VAL A 327 -8.34 5.92 -1.21
CA VAL A 327 -9.28 5.00 -0.56
C VAL A 327 -10.26 4.44 -1.59
N TYR A 328 -11.02 3.42 -1.19
CA TYR A 328 -11.99 2.74 -2.04
C TYR A 328 -13.41 3.25 -1.79
N TRP A 329 -14.17 3.47 -2.87
CA TRP A 329 -15.53 3.98 -2.88
C TRP A 329 -16.45 3.03 -3.65
N ASN A 330 -17.68 2.91 -3.19
CA ASN A 330 -18.77 2.18 -3.82
C ASN A 330 -19.68 3.14 -4.58
N CYS A 331 -19.67 3.04 -5.92
CA CYS A 331 -20.50 3.89 -6.74
C CYS A 331 -22.00 3.55 -6.56
N PRO A 332 -22.87 4.50 -6.16
CA PRO A 332 -24.29 4.23 -6.01
C PRO A 332 -24.99 3.95 -7.34
N MET A 333 -24.44 4.43 -8.46
CA MET A 333 -25.03 4.31 -9.81
C MET A 333 -24.69 2.99 -10.49
N CYS A 334 -23.40 2.67 -10.64
CA CYS A 334 -22.97 1.47 -11.36
C CYS A 334 -22.62 0.29 -10.45
N LYS A 335 -22.74 0.46 -9.13
CA LYS A 335 -22.44 -0.56 -8.10
C LYS A 335 -21.00 -1.12 -8.14
N SER A 336 -20.10 -0.44 -8.85
CA SER A 336 -18.69 -0.81 -8.91
C SER A 336 -17.91 -0.09 -7.83
N THR A 337 -16.93 -0.80 -7.28
CA THR A 337 -15.95 -0.25 -6.35
C THR A 337 -14.77 0.35 -7.12
N TYR A 338 -14.24 1.48 -6.68
CA TYR A 338 -13.10 2.14 -7.31
C TYR A 338 -12.21 2.87 -6.30
N ASP A 339 -10.91 2.91 -6.58
CA ASP A 339 -9.93 3.73 -5.88
C ASP A 339 -10.03 5.21 -6.30
N LYS A 340 -10.03 6.12 -5.33
CA LYS A 340 -9.94 7.57 -5.56
C LYS A 340 -9.44 8.31 -4.30
N MET A 341 -8.68 9.38 -4.50
CA MET A 341 -8.26 10.26 -3.40
C MET A 341 -9.48 11.00 -2.80
N ILE A 342 -9.48 11.20 -1.47
CA ILE A 342 -10.56 11.89 -0.76
C ILE A 342 -10.76 13.31 -1.30
N ASN A 343 -9.71 14.12 -1.46
CA ASN A 343 -9.81 15.47 -2.01
C ASN A 343 -10.35 15.51 -3.45
N GLY A 344 -10.16 14.45 -4.23
CA GLY A 344 -10.74 14.32 -5.56
C GLY A 344 -12.27 14.26 -5.50
N ARG A 345 -12.82 13.60 -4.47
CA ARG A 345 -14.27 13.49 -4.22
C ARG A 345 -14.86 14.78 -3.67
N THR A 346 -14.21 15.37 -2.65
CA THR A 346 -14.77 16.47 -1.86
C THR A 346 -14.46 17.86 -2.40
N GLY A 347 -13.26 18.07 -2.95
CA GLY A 347 -12.80 19.36 -3.48
C GLY A 347 -13.06 19.52 -4.97
N ASN A 348 -12.68 18.52 -5.78
CA ASN A 348 -12.77 18.59 -7.24
C ASN A 348 -14.10 18.05 -7.81
N GLY A 349 -14.94 17.43 -6.98
CA GLY A 349 -16.20 16.82 -7.42
C GLY A 349 -16.03 15.66 -8.41
N GLU A 350 -14.86 15.02 -8.45
CA GLU A 350 -14.61 13.90 -9.35
C GLU A 350 -15.30 12.62 -8.83
N GLY A 351 -16.33 12.16 -9.53
CA GLY A 351 -17.07 10.95 -9.19
C GLY A 351 -16.48 9.64 -9.73
N CYS A 352 -17.35 8.65 -9.88
CA CYS A 352 -16.99 7.31 -10.33
C CYS A 352 -16.33 7.30 -11.74
N PRO A 353 -15.12 6.73 -11.88
CA PRO A 353 -14.41 6.69 -13.17
C PRO A 353 -15.09 5.79 -14.20
N TYR A 354 -15.89 4.81 -13.76
CA TYR A 354 -16.71 3.99 -14.67
C TYR A 354 -17.88 4.79 -15.23
N CYS A 355 -18.64 5.49 -14.39
CA CYS A 355 -19.73 6.35 -14.85
C CYS A 355 -19.25 7.48 -15.78
N ALA A 356 -18.07 8.03 -15.51
CA ALA A 356 -17.43 9.03 -16.37
C ALA A 356 -16.85 8.45 -17.68
N GLY A 357 -16.87 7.13 -17.87
CA GLY A 357 -16.32 6.46 -19.06
C GLY A 357 -14.79 6.44 -19.13
N LYS A 358 -14.10 6.79 -18.04
CA LYS A 358 -12.63 6.78 -17.92
C LYS A 358 -12.08 5.37 -17.65
N ARG A 359 -12.89 4.48 -17.06
CA ARG A 359 -12.61 3.05 -16.87
C ARG A 359 -13.77 2.21 -17.40
N VAL A 360 -13.53 0.96 -17.75
CA VAL A 360 -14.54 0.04 -18.29
C VAL A 360 -15.07 -0.88 -17.20
N ASN A 361 -16.39 -1.08 -17.17
CA ASN A 361 -17.07 -2.13 -16.42
C ASN A 361 -18.26 -2.68 -17.24
N ASP A 362 -19.00 -3.62 -16.65
CA ASP A 362 -20.14 -4.25 -17.31
C ASP A 362 -21.29 -3.29 -17.62
N THR A 363 -21.41 -2.17 -16.90
CA THR A 363 -22.48 -1.18 -17.11
C THR A 363 -22.20 -0.22 -18.27
N ASN A 364 -20.93 0.01 -18.62
CA ASN A 364 -20.55 1.04 -19.59
C ASN A 364 -19.78 0.50 -20.81
N CYS A 365 -19.50 -0.80 -20.86
CA CYS A 365 -18.80 -1.41 -21.98
C CYS A 365 -19.63 -1.34 -23.27
N LEU A 366 -18.95 -1.43 -24.41
CA LEU A 366 -19.57 -1.37 -25.74
C LEU A 366 -20.54 -2.54 -25.93
N PHE A 367 -20.23 -3.71 -25.36
CA PHE A 367 -21.13 -4.87 -25.38
C PHE A 367 -22.51 -4.54 -24.79
N THR A 368 -22.53 -3.94 -23.60
CA THR A 368 -23.77 -3.60 -22.90
C THR A 368 -24.47 -2.38 -23.52
N THR A 369 -23.71 -1.35 -23.90
CA THR A 369 -24.29 -0.07 -24.35
C THR A 369 -24.65 -0.05 -25.84
N HIS A 370 -23.98 -0.86 -26.66
CA HIS A 370 -24.16 -0.91 -28.13
C HIS A 370 -24.11 -2.35 -28.65
N PRO A 371 -25.00 -3.26 -28.19
CA PRO A 371 -24.98 -4.67 -28.57
C PRO A 371 -25.06 -4.90 -30.10
N GLN A 372 -25.73 -4.01 -30.84
CA GLN A 372 -25.78 -4.08 -32.30
C GLN A 372 -24.41 -3.96 -32.97
N LEU A 373 -23.47 -3.21 -32.38
CA LEU A 373 -22.13 -3.03 -32.95
C LEU A 373 -21.23 -4.24 -32.68
N THR A 374 -21.56 -5.09 -31.70
CA THR A 374 -20.77 -6.30 -31.43
C THR A 374 -20.88 -7.31 -32.56
N MET A 375 -21.99 -7.30 -33.31
CA MET A 375 -22.16 -8.11 -34.51
C MET A 375 -21.21 -7.70 -35.64
N GLU A 376 -20.78 -6.45 -35.66
CA GLU A 376 -19.80 -5.94 -36.63
C GLU A 376 -18.37 -6.05 -36.13
N TRP A 377 -18.13 -6.60 -34.93
CA TRP A 377 -16.78 -6.74 -34.37
C TRP A 377 -16.03 -7.88 -35.05
N ASN A 378 -14.82 -7.62 -35.51
CA ASN A 378 -13.97 -8.67 -36.07
C ASN A 378 -13.16 -9.36 -34.96
N TYR A 379 -13.74 -10.39 -34.34
CA TYR A 379 -13.13 -11.12 -33.21
C TYR A 379 -11.79 -11.78 -33.52
N THR A 380 -11.56 -12.20 -34.77
CA THR A 380 -10.30 -12.84 -35.15
C THR A 380 -9.16 -11.83 -35.29
N LYS A 381 -9.46 -10.61 -35.77
CA LYS A 381 -8.45 -9.56 -35.98
C LYS A 381 -8.21 -8.64 -34.79
N ASN A 382 -9.12 -8.59 -33.82
CA ASN A 382 -8.98 -7.76 -32.61
C ASN A 382 -8.34 -8.52 -31.43
N SER A 383 -7.95 -9.78 -31.64
CA SER A 383 -7.24 -10.62 -30.67
C SER A 383 -7.81 -10.51 -29.25
N ASN A 384 -7.08 -9.88 -28.33
CA ASN A 384 -7.41 -9.82 -26.90
C ASN A 384 -8.46 -8.76 -26.56
N LEU A 385 -8.80 -7.86 -27.48
CA LEU A 385 -9.74 -6.79 -27.24
C LEU A 385 -11.16 -7.23 -27.62
N THR A 386 -12.06 -7.25 -26.64
CA THR A 386 -13.47 -7.58 -26.85
C THR A 386 -14.36 -6.35 -26.62
N PRO A 387 -15.61 -6.34 -27.12
CA PRO A 387 -16.57 -5.29 -26.80
C PRO A 387 -16.86 -5.12 -25.30
N LYS A 388 -16.51 -6.10 -24.45
CA LYS A 388 -16.62 -5.98 -22.99
C LYS A 388 -15.47 -5.17 -22.37
N ASN A 389 -14.37 -4.96 -23.09
CA ASN A 389 -13.16 -4.30 -22.57
C ASN A 389 -13.01 -2.83 -23.01
N VAL A 390 -14.01 -2.26 -23.68
CA VAL A 390 -13.95 -0.91 -24.27
C VAL A 390 -15.23 -0.15 -24.00
N THR A 391 -15.15 1.17 -23.79
CA THR A 391 -16.34 2.04 -23.70
C THR A 391 -16.74 2.58 -25.08
N LYS A 392 -17.94 3.12 -25.19
CA LYS A 392 -18.43 3.80 -26.40
C LYS A 392 -17.56 4.97 -26.87
N GLY A 393 -16.84 5.61 -25.95
CA GLY A 393 -15.96 6.76 -26.22
C GLY A 393 -14.51 6.39 -26.49
N SER A 394 -14.20 5.09 -26.60
CA SER A 394 -12.82 4.62 -26.75
C SER A 394 -12.19 5.12 -28.05
N HIS A 395 -10.93 5.57 -27.93
CA HIS A 395 -10.05 5.94 -29.03
C HIS A 395 -9.25 4.75 -29.58
N GLU A 396 -9.57 3.53 -29.16
CA GLU A 396 -8.99 2.32 -29.75
C GLU A 396 -9.44 2.16 -31.19
N LYS A 397 -8.48 1.83 -32.07
CA LYS A 397 -8.72 1.58 -33.49
C LYS A 397 -8.80 0.07 -33.72
N VAL A 398 -9.99 -0.42 -34.02
CA VAL A 398 -10.29 -1.85 -34.11
C VAL A 398 -10.77 -2.23 -35.49
N TRP A 399 -10.69 -3.52 -35.79
CA TRP A 399 -11.22 -4.13 -36.99
C TRP A 399 -12.72 -4.38 -36.87
N TRP A 400 -13.47 -3.88 -37.83
CA TRP A 400 -14.88 -4.12 -38.03
C TRP A 400 -15.10 -4.99 -39.26
N ILE A 401 -16.20 -5.71 -39.30
CA ILE A 401 -16.72 -6.43 -40.46
C ILE A 401 -18.17 -6.01 -40.67
N CYS A 402 -18.49 -5.40 -41.82
CA CYS A 402 -19.87 -5.02 -42.10
C CYS A 402 -20.68 -6.21 -42.64
N GLU A 403 -22.01 -6.06 -42.73
CA GLU A 403 -22.94 -7.05 -43.30
C GLU A 403 -22.60 -7.49 -44.73
N LYS A 404 -21.84 -6.69 -45.48
CA LYS A 404 -21.34 -7.03 -46.82
C LYS A 404 -19.95 -7.69 -46.80
N ASN A 405 -19.52 -8.19 -45.64
CA ASN A 405 -18.23 -8.86 -45.39
C ASN A 405 -16.99 -8.02 -45.72
N HIS A 406 -17.11 -6.69 -45.75
CA HIS A 406 -15.93 -5.84 -45.86
C HIS A 406 -15.28 -5.68 -44.48
N SER A 407 -14.01 -6.04 -44.39
CA SER A 407 -13.18 -5.83 -43.20
C SER A 407 -12.50 -4.46 -43.28
N TYR A 408 -12.62 -3.64 -42.24
CA TYR A 408 -12.07 -2.27 -42.21
C TYR A 408 -11.69 -1.87 -40.78
N GLN A 409 -10.72 -0.96 -40.64
CA GLN A 409 -10.36 -0.41 -39.34
C GLN A 409 -11.04 0.94 -39.09
N ALA A 410 -11.57 1.12 -37.88
CA ALA A 410 -12.11 2.40 -37.44
C ALA A 410 -12.01 2.55 -35.92
N PHE A 411 -11.92 3.79 -35.45
CA PHE A 411 -12.02 4.11 -34.03
C PHE A 411 -13.41 3.75 -33.49
N ILE A 412 -13.48 3.25 -32.26
CA ILE A 412 -14.74 2.85 -31.63
C ILE A 412 -15.71 4.03 -31.52
N TYR A 413 -15.26 5.17 -30.98
CA TYR A 413 -16.13 6.36 -30.86
C TYR A 413 -16.72 6.79 -32.22
N SER A 414 -15.92 6.71 -33.28
CA SER A 414 -16.33 7.07 -34.64
C SER A 414 -17.36 6.09 -35.21
N ARG A 415 -17.20 4.79 -34.93
CA ARG A 415 -18.19 3.77 -35.31
C ARG A 415 -19.51 3.99 -34.57
N VAL A 416 -19.45 4.32 -33.27
CA VAL A 416 -20.62 4.63 -32.43
C VAL A 416 -21.39 5.85 -32.95
N GLU A 417 -20.69 6.89 -33.41
CA GLU A 417 -21.30 8.09 -34.04
C GLU A 417 -21.99 7.80 -35.39
N GLY A 418 -21.94 6.55 -35.88
CA GLY A 418 -22.63 6.11 -37.09
C GLY A 418 -21.77 6.15 -38.35
N ARG A 419 -20.45 6.37 -38.25
CA ARG A 419 -19.55 6.20 -39.40
C ARG A 419 -19.38 4.71 -39.67
N GLY A 420 -19.74 4.27 -40.87
CA GLY A 420 -19.72 2.85 -41.27
C GLY A 420 -18.53 2.48 -42.17
N CYS A 421 -18.66 1.34 -42.85
CA CYS A 421 -17.65 0.81 -43.76
C CYS A 421 -17.32 1.78 -44.92
N PRO A 422 -16.05 2.21 -45.09
CA PRO A 422 -15.65 3.09 -46.19
C PRO A 422 -15.93 2.51 -47.57
N LYS A 423 -15.72 1.19 -47.75
CA LYS A 423 -15.99 0.52 -49.01
C LYS A 423 -17.49 0.47 -49.34
N CYS A 424 -18.35 0.27 -48.34
CA CYS A 424 -19.80 0.39 -48.56
C CYS A 424 -20.20 1.84 -48.88
N TYR A 425 -19.55 2.82 -48.25
CA TYR A 425 -19.80 4.22 -48.52
C TYR A 425 -19.44 4.62 -49.95
N GLU A 426 -18.31 4.13 -50.44
CA GLU A 426 -17.87 4.33 -51.82
C GLU A 426 -18.82 3.66 -52.83
N LEU A 427 -19.16 2.38 -52.61
CA LEU A 427 -19.97 1.60 -53.54
C LEU A 427 -21.46 1.98 -53.54
N PHE A 428 -22.01 2.39 -52.39
CA PHE A 428 -23.45 2.53 -52.20
C PHE A 428 -23.88 3.89 -51.59
N GLY A 429 -22.94 4.81 -51.34
CA GLY A 429 -23.23 6.05 -50.61
C GLY A 429 -23.51 5.82 -49.12
N ARG A 430 -24.14 6.78 -48.43
CA ARG A 430 -24.54 6.58 -47.02
C ARG A 430 -25.51 5.40 -46.92
N TYR A 431 -25.09 4.31 -46.26
CA TYR A 431 -25.91 3.11 -46.08
C TYR A 431 -27.25 3.49 -45.43
N LYS A 432 -28.33 3.24 -46.19
CA LYS A 432 -29.71 3.75 -46.13
C LYS A 432 -29.92 5.16 -46.74
N PRO A 433 -30.60 5.30 -47.89
CA PRO A 433 -31.29 6.54 -48.19
C PRO A 433 -32.38 6.70 -47.11
N LYS A 434 -32.19 7.64 -46.18
CA LYS A 434 -33.36 8.23 -45.52
C LYS A 434 -34.23 8.75 -46.66
N LYS A 435 -35.50 8.30 -46.77
CA LYS A 435 -36.51 9.00 -47.59
C LYS A 435 -36.31 10.48 -47.35
N ALA A 436 -36.12 11.27 -48.41
CA ALA A 436 -35.88 12.69 -48.24
C ALA A 436 -37.01 13.25 -47.37
N LYS A 437 -36.68 13.97 -46.28
CA LYS A 437 -37.70 14.72 -45.54
C LYS A 437 -38.45 15.57 -46.57
N ARG A 438 -39.77 15.70 -46.44
CA ARG A 438 -40.64 16.40 -47.41
C ARG A 438 -40.05 17.73 -47.88
N GLU A 439 -39.47 18.51 -46.96
CA GLU A 439 -38.83 19.81 -47.22
C GLU A 439 -37.60 19.77 -48.17
N ASN A 440 -36.95 18.63 -48.31
CA ASN A 440 -35.73 18.43 -49.09
C ASN A 440 -35.94 17.56 -50.34
N SER A 441 -37.20 17.19 -50.65
CA SER A 441 -37.52 16.39 -51.82
C SER A 441 -37.26 17.14 -53.13
N LEU A 442 -37.09 16.39 -54.21
CA LEU A 442 -36.91 16.93 -55.54
C LEU A 442 -38.11 17.80 -55.96
N VAL A 443 -39.33 17.36 -55.62
CA VAL A 443 -40.56 18.09 -55.91
C VAL A 443 -40.61 19.45 -55.19
N VAL A 444 -40.14 19.52 -53.94
CA VAL A 444 -40.18 20.76 -53.16
C VAL A 444 -39.06 21.73 -53.55
N LYS A 445 -37.82 21.25 -53.72
CA LYS A 445 -36.67 22.14 -53.95
C LYS A 445 -36.40 22.43 -55.43
N LYS A 446 -36.86 21.58 -56.36
CA LYS A 446 -36.64 21.72 -57.81
C LYS A 446 -37.88 21.28 -58.62
N PRO A 447 -39.04 21.95 -58.47
CA PRO A 447 -40.31 21.53 -59.07
C PRO A 447 -40.25 21.38 -60.60
N GLU A 448 -39.62 22.32 -61.30
CA GLU A 448 -39.50 22.27 -62.77
C GLU A 448 -38.64 21.11 -63.27
N ILE A 449 -37.68 20.66 -62.47
CA ILE A 449 -36.88 19.46 -62.77
C ILE A 449 -37.69 18.21 -62.45
N ALA A 450 -38.46 18.21 -61.35
CA ALA A 450 -39.31 17.10 -60.95
C ALA A 450 -40.42 16.80 -61.97
N LYS A 451 -40.98 17.81 -62.66
CA LYS A 451 -41.96 17.63 -63.75
C LYS A 451 -41.44 16.79 -64.91
N GLN A 452 -40.12 16.70 -65.07
CA GLN A 452 -39.46 15.94 -66.13
C GLN A 452 -39.10 14.52 -65.70
N TRP A 453 -39.59 14.06 -64.55
CA TRP A 453 -39.39 12.69 -64.12
C TRP A 453 -40.00 11.73 -65.13
N HIS A 454 -39.24 10.72 -65.57
CA HIS A 454 -39.77 9.76 -66.53
C HIS A 454 -40.89 8.92 -65.90
N PRO A 455 -42.06 8.79 -66.54
CA PRO A 455 -43.25 8.18 -65.93
C PRO A 455 -43.10 6.69 -65.61
N THR A 456 -42.32 5.94 -66.39
CA THR A 456 -42.22 4.46 -66.26
C THR A 456 -40.81 3.90 -66.02
N LYS A 457 -39.73 4.64 -66.34
CA LYS A 457 -38.36 4.10 -66.32
C LYS A 457 -37.65 4.17 -64.95
N ASN A 458 -38.28 4.78 -63.94
CA ASN A 458 -37.73 4.87 -62.58
C ASN A 458 -38.35 3.85 -61.60
N GLY A 459 -39.11 2.86 -62.11
CA GLY A 459 -39.82 1.88 -61.29
C GLY A 459 -40.81 2.55 -60.34
N ASP A 460 -40.91 2.04 -59.10
CA ASP A 460 -41.81 2.56 -58.07
C ASP A 460 -41.29 3.84 -57.37
N ILE A 461 -40.15 4.38 -57.79
CA ILE A 461 -39.52 5.52 -57.13
C ILE A 461 -40.20 6.82 -57.55
N SER A 462 -40.82 7.48 -56.56
CA SER A 462 -41.43 8.79 -56.73
C SER A 462 -40.40 9.92 -56.55
N PRO A 463 -40.47 11.01 -57.34
CA PRO A 463 -39.64 12.20 -57.11
C PRO A 463 -39.86 12.85 -55.74
N ASN A 464 -40.95 12.52 -55.02
CA ASN A 464 -41.18 12.97 -53.65
C ASN A 464 -40.26 12.31 -52.62
N GLU A 465 -39.72 11.13 -52.92
CA GLU A 465 -38.89 10.35 -52.00
C GLU A 465 -37.39 10.56 -52.26
N VAL A 466 -37.07 11.23 -53.37
CA VAL A 466 -35.71 11.53 -53.83
C VAL A 466 -35.31 12.94 -53.39
N GLY A 467 -34.11 13.08 -52.83
CA GLY A 467 -33.57 14.38 -52.44
C GLY A 467 -33.13 15.22 -53.66
N ALA A 468 -33.31 16.54 -53.61
CA ALA A 468 -32.96 17.43 -54.73
C ALA A 468 -31.47 17.47 -55.13
N TYR A 469 -30.60 16.93 -54.26
CA TYR A 469 -29.16 16.79 -54.44
C TYR A 469 -28.71 15.31 -54.40
N ALA A 470 -29.63 14.38 -54.65
CA ALA A 470 -29.32 12.97 -54.83
C ALA A 470 -28.30 12.78 -55.96
N ARG A 471 -27.43 11.77 -55.80
CA ARG A 471 -26.32 11.48 -56.72
C ARG A 471 -26.60 10.27 -57.60
N GLU A 472 -27.62 9.50 -57.25
CA GLU A 472 -28.18 8.42 -58.06
C GLU A 472 -28.73 8.97 -59.38
N GLU A 473 -28.57 8.21 -60.45
CA GLU A 473 -29.09 8.58 -61.76
C GLU A 473 -30.53 8.11 -61.93
N TYR A 474 -31.36 9.01 -62.45
CA TYR A 474 -32.75 8.72 -62.76
C TYR A 474 -33.02 9.08 -64.22
N TRP A 475 -34.02 8.44 -64.78
CA TRP A 475 -34.53 8.74 -66.11
C TRP A 475 -35.40 9.99 -66.10
N TRP A 476 -35.20 10.84 -67.10
CA TRP A 476 -35.95 12.06 -67.33
C TRP A 476 -36.52 12.06 -68.74
N ILE A 477 -37.62 12.79 -68.94
CA ILE A 477 -38.19 13.11 -70.24
C ILE A 477 -38.57 14.60 -70.27
N CYS A 478 -38.20 15.33 -71.32
CA CYS A 478 -38.65 16.71 -71.49
C CYS A 478 -39.95 16.78 -72.31
N GLU A 479 -40.57 17.96 -72.36
CA GLU A 479 -41.81 18.21 -73.13
C GLU A 479 -41.66 17.91 -74.63
N ASN A 480 -40.43 18.03 -75.17
CA ASN A 480 -40.12 17.69 -76.56
C ASN A 480 -39.80 16.19 -76.77
N GLY A 481 -40.02 15.34 -75.75
CA GLY A 481 -39.83 13.89 -75.83
C GLY A 481 -38.39 13.39 -75.77
N HIS A 482 -37.40 14.25 -75.51
CA HIS A 482 -36.02 13.79 -75.32
C HIS A 482 -35.89 13.10 -73.96
N GLU A 483 -35.28 11.92 -73.94
CA GLU A 483 -35.07 11.11 -72.74
C GLU A 483 -33.58 11.02 -72.38
N TRP A 484 -33.24 11.09 -71.10
CA TRP A 484 -31.86 10.94 -70.65
C TRP A 484 -31.75 10.45 -69.21
N GLN A 485 -30.60 9.88 -68.87
CA GLN A 485 -30.23 9.58 -67.47
C GLN A 485 -29.30 10.64 -66.92
N ARG A 486 -29.55 11.07 -65.67
CA ARG A 486 -28.68 11.97 -64.92
C ARG A 486 -29.09 12.04 -63.45
N SER A 487 -28.17 12.38 -62.57
CA SER A 487 -28.49 12.65 -61.17
C SER A 487 -29.12 14.03 -60.93
N PRO A 488 -30.08 14.19 -59.99
CA PRO A 488 -30.72 15.46 -59.68
C PRO A 488 -29.73 16.55 -59.23
N ASN A 489 -28.67 16.16 -58.51
CA ASN A 489 -27.60 17.08 -58.11
C ASN A 489 -26.93 17.75 -59.33
N SER A 490 -26.72 16.99 -60.40
CA SER A 490 -26.08 17.46 -61.63
C SER A 490 -27.04 18.23 -62.55
N ARG A 491 -28.33 18.29 -62.20
CA ARG A 491 -29.34 19.07 -62.91
C ARG A 491 -29.44 20.49 -62.34
N ARG A 492 -28.70 21.41 -62.98
CA ARG A 492 -28.73 22.86 -62.68
C ARG A 492 -29.84 23.62 -63.42
N SER A 493 -30.47 23.00 -64.42
CA SER A 493 -31.54 23.59 -65.23
C SER A 493 -32.58 22.54 -65.64
N ALA A 494 -33.81 23.00 -65.90
CA ALA A 494 -34.88 22.23 -66.51
C ALA A 494 -34.66 22.02 -68.02
N LYS A 495 -33.82 22.82 -68.69
CA LYS A 495 -33.56 22.64 -70.13
C LYS A 495 -32.67 21.40 -70.36
N CYS A 496 -33.15 20.45 -71.16
CA CYS A 496 -32.33 19.31 -71.59
C CYS A 496 -31.30 19.76 -72.65
N LYS A 497 -30.23 18.98 -72.82
CA LYS A 497 -29.12 19.34 -73.73
C LYS A 497 -29.59 19.51 -75.18
N ASP A 498 -30.52 18.68 -75.63
CA ASP A 498 -30.98 18.72 -77.02
C ASP A 498 -31.91 19.91 -77.28
N CYS A 499 -32.73 20.30 -76.30
CA CYS A 499 -33.50 21.54 -76.37
C CYS A 499 -32.62 22.80 -76.30
N MET A 500 -31.47 22.75 -75.61
CA MET A 500 -30.52 23.87 -75.57
C MET A 500 -29.76 24.08 -76.89
N LYS A 501 -29.63 23.02 -77.71
CA LYS A 501 -28.95 23.10 -79.01
C LYS A 501 -29.83 23.66 -80.14
N LYS A 502 -31.16 23.62 -79.99
CA LYS A 502 -32.15 24.06 -81.01
C LYS A 502 -32.66 25.50 -80.82
N SER A 503 -32.08 26.28 -79.90
CA SER A 503 -32.52 27.65 -79.59
C SER A 503 -31.65 28.75 -80.22
N PHE A 504 -31.17 28.53 -81.45
CA PHE A 504 -30.53 29.53 -82.31
C PHE A 504 -31.29 29.67 -83.62
#